data_AF-A0A2V3JKV5-F1
#
_entry.id   AF-A0A2V3JKV5-F1
#
_cell.length_a   1.000
_cell.length_b   1.000
_cell.length_c   1.000
_cell.angle_alpha   90.00
_cell.angle_beta   90.00
_cell.angle_gamma   90.00
#
_symmetry.space_group_name_H-M   'P 1'
#
loop_
_entity.id
_entity.type
_entity.pdbx_description
1 polymer ?
#
loop_
_entity_poly.entity_id
_entity_poly.type
_entity_poly.pdbx_seq_one_letter_code
_entity_poly.pdbx_strand_id
1 'polypeptide(L)' 'MKRIEFHDQEQETKEIMDVLDAKPSLITFIYGPINSGKTALISHLVDQLPDDYKVFYINLRGRFVSDYDDFIKVLFDV' A
#
# COMPACT_ATOMS: atom_id res chain seq x y z
N MET A 1 -22.19 17.48 8.70
CA MET A 1 -21.40 16.28 8.37
C MET A 1 -19.93 16.68 8.52
N LYS A 2 -19.24 16.24 9.58
CA LYS A 2 -17.81 16.59 9.75
C LYS A 2 -17.03 15.89 8.65
N ARG A 3 -16.50 16.64 7.68
CA ARG A 3 -15.38 16.17 6.87
C ARG A 3 -14.22 16.04 7.85
N ILE A 4 -13.88 14.80 8.21
CA ILE A 4 -12.57 14.53 8.79
C ILE A 4 -11.63 14.69 7.60
N GLU A 5 -11.18 15.92 7.36
CA GLU A 5 -10.13 16.17 6.39
C GLU A 5 -8.94 15.29 6.79
N PHE A 6 -8.35 14.63 5.80
CA PHE A 6 -7.11 13.87 5.90
C PHE A 6 -5.96 14.86 6.14
N HIS A 7 -6.04 15.58 7.26
CA HIS A 7 -5.04 16.53 7.67
C HIS A 7 -3.81 15.74 8.08
N ASP A 8 -2.67 16.12 7.49
CA ASP A 8 -1.31 15.77 7.92
C ASP A 8 -0.63 14.55 7.24
N GLN A 9 -0.90 14.29 5.95
CA GLN A 9 -0.17 13.25 5.19
C GLN A 9 0.38 13.69 3.83
N GLU A 10 0.45 15.01 3.55
CA GLU A 10 1.05 15.51 2.29
C GLU A 10 2.51 15.09 2.14
N GLN A 11 3.27 15.15 3.24
CA GLN A 11 4.66 14.73 3.28
C GLN A 11 4.81 13.23 3.02
N GLU A 12 4.01 12.40 3.68
CA GLU A 12 4.04 10.93 3.53
C GLU A 12 3.61 10.50 2.11
N THR A 13 2.61 11.17 1.55
CA THR A 13 2.16 10.96 0.17
C THR A 13 3.29 11.27 -0.81
N LYS A 14 3.96 12.42 -0.63
CA LYS A 14 5.10 12.81 -1.46
C LYS A 14 6.24 11.79 -1.37
N GLU A 15 6.58 11.32 -0.18
CA GLU A 15 7.63 10.31 0.00
C GLU A 15 7.31 8.99 -0.72
N ILE A 16 6.04 8.55 -0.69
CA ILE A 16 5.63 7.36 -1.42
C ILE A 16 5.64 7.60 -2.94
N MET A 17 5.21 8.77 -3.41
CA MET A 17 5.29 9.12 -4.84
C MET A 17 6.74 9.18 -5.34
N ASP A 18 7.65 9.76 -4.56
CA ASP A 18 9.09 9.80 -4.87
C ASP A 18 9.67 8.38 -5.01
N VAL A 19 9.16 7.41 -4.22
CA VAL A 19 9.51 5.99 -4.34
C VAL A 19 8.95 5.36 -5.62
N LEU A 20 7.71 5.69 -6.01
CA LEU A 20 7.07 5.16 -7.23
C LEU A 20 7.70 5.72 -8.51
N ASP A 21 8.13 6.99 -8.49
CA ASP A 21 8.82 7.65 -9.61
C ASP A 21 10.26 7.16 -9.80
N ALA A 22 10.85 6.53 -8.78
CA ALA A 22 12.17 5.93 -8.85
C ALA A 22 12.17 4.61 -9.64
N LYS A 23 13.31 4.25 -10.24
CA LYS A 23 13.45 2.95 -10.91
C LYS A 23 13.18 1.81 -9.92
N PRO A 24 12.29 0.85 -10.25
CA PRO A 24 11.94 -0.27 -9.38
C PRO A 24 13.18 -1.13 -9.09
N SER A 25 13.78 -0.92 -7.93
CA SER A 25 15.00 -1.59 -7.49
C SER A 25 15.03 -1.87 -6.00
N LEU A 26 14.00 -1.43 -5.27
CA LEU A 26 13.90 -1.50 -3.82
C LEU A 26 12.53 -2.04 -3.42
N ILE A 27 12.50 -2.78 -2.31
CA ILE A 27 11.27 -3.16 -1.62
C ILE A 27 11.10 -2.18 -0.47
N THR A 28 10.01 -1.40 -0.50
CA THR A 28 9.73 -0.38 0.51
C THR A 28 8.83 -0.94 1.61
N PHE A 29 9.31 -0.87 2.85
CA PHE A 29 8.56 -1.31 4.02
C PHE A 29 7.97 -0.11 4.77
N ILE A 30 6.64 -0.05 4.86
CA ILE A 30 5.92 0.99 5.62
C ILE A 30 5.42 0.36 6.92
N TYR A 31 5.86 0.89 8.06
CA TYR A 31 5.55 0.35 9.39
C TYR A 31 5.15 1.44 10.37
N GLY A 32 4.52 1.04 11.48
CA GLY A 32 4.09 1.96 12.55
C GLY A 32 2.99 1.37 13.42
N PRO A 33 2.54 2.08 14.48
CA PRO A 33 1.52 1.58 15.41
C PRO A 33 0.20 1.16 14.76
N ILE A 34 -0.51 0.22 15.35
CA ILE A 34 -1.86 -0.17 14.89
C ILE A 34 -2.77 1.08 14.93
N ASN A 35 -3.62 1.23 13.91
CA ASN A 35 -4.55 2.36 13.73
C ASN A 35 -3.89 3.72 13.44
N SER A 36 -2.62 3.77 13.07
CA SER A 36 -1.95 5.01 12.63
C SER A 36 -2.32 5.48 11.21
N GLY A 37 -3.43 5.00 10.64
CA GLY A 37 -3.87 5.43 9.30
C GLY A 37 -3.13 4.83 8.09
N LYS A 38 -2.06 4.02 8.26
CA LYS A 38 -1.26 3.46 7.14
C LYS A 38 -2.08 2.86 5.99
N THR A 39 -3.03 1.98 6.29
CA THR A 39 -3.88 1.35 5.26
C THR A 39 -4.74 2.38 4.55
N ALA A 40 -5.27 3.36 5.29
CA ALA A 40 -6.09 4.42 4.71
C ALA A 40 -5.25 5.33 3.78
N LEU A 41 -4.02 5.66 4.17
CA LEU A 41 -3.07 6.42 3.34
C LEU A 41 -2.79 5.70 2.01
N ILE A 42 -2.42 4.42 2.07
CA ILE A 42 -2.08 3.65 0.86
C ILE A 42 -3.29 3.50 -0.05
N SER A 43 -4.48 3.21 0.50
CA SER A 43 -5.70 3.15 -0.29
C SER A 43 -6.01 4.49 -0.97
N HIS A 44 -5.89 5.60 -0.24
CA HIS A 44 -6.13 6.92 -0.80
C HIS A 44 -5.15 7.29 -1.92
N LEU A 45 -3.86 6.94 -1.76
CA LEU A 45 -2.84 7.17 -2.77
C LEU A 45 -3.10 6.35 -4.02
N VAL A 46 -3.43 5.06 -3.86
CA VAL A 46 -3.78 4.18 -4.98
C VAL A 46 -4.97 4.72 -5.79
N ASP A 47 -6.00 5.25 -5.12
CA ASP A 47 -7.16 5.85 -5.78
C ASP A 47 -6.82 7.11 -6.59
N GLN A 48 -5.66 7.74 -6.35
CA GLN A 48 -5.18 8.92 -7.06
C GLN A 48 -4.12 8.63 -8.11
N LEU A 49 -3.61 7.39 -8.20
CA LEU A 49 -2.62 7.03 -9.21
C LEU A 49 -3.22 7.13 -10.62
N PRO A 50 -2.42 7.53 -11.63
CA PRO A 50 -2.91 7.56 -13.00
C PRO A 50 -3.20 6.14 -13.54
N ASP A 51 -4.08 6.08 -14.55
CA ASP A 51 -4.63 4.82 -15.10
C ASP A 51 -3.58 3.85 -15.69
N ASP A 52 -2.36 4.33 -15.94
CA ASP A 52 -1.24 3.52 -16.43
C ASP A 52 -0.60 2.67 -15.32
N TYR A 53 -0.89 2.95 -14.04
CA TYR A 53 -0.49 2.11 -12.92
C TYR A 53 -1.43 0.92 -12.75
N LYS A 54 -0.85 -0.29 -12.69
CA LYS A 54 -1.56 -1.50 -12.27
C LYS A 54 -1.21 -1.83 -10.82
N VAL A 55 -2.19 -1.72 -9.94
CA VAL A 55 -2.03 -1.99 -8.51
C VAL A 55 -2.54 -3.39 -8.17
N PHE A 56 -1.70 -4.17 -7.49
CA PHE A 56 -2.07 -5.46 -6.91
C PHE A 56 -2.11 -5.32 -5.39
N TYR A 57 -3.31 -5.42 -4.79
CA TYR A 57 -3.49 -5.35 -3.35
C TYR A 57 -3.72 -6.73 -2.75
N ILE A 58 -2.82 -7.14 -1.86
CA ILE A 58 -2.87 -8.46 -1.22
C ILE A 58 -2.93 -8.28 0.30
N ASN A 59 -4.08 -8.61 0.87
CA ASN A 59 -4.22 -8.70 2.32
C ASN A 59 -3.85 -10.11 2.78
N LEU A 60 -2.71 -10.22 3.47
CA LEU A 60 -2.23 -11.47 4.05
C LEU A 60 -2.94 -11.83 5.37
N ARG A 61 -3.69 -10.89 5.99
CA ARG A 61 -4.42 -11.17 7.22
C ARG A 61 -5.51 -12.21 6.94
N GLY A 62 -5.46 -13.32 7.68
CA GLY A 62 -6.41 -14.42 7.51
C GLY A 62 -6.07 -15.38 6.37
N ARG A 63 -4.94 -15.16 5.66
CA ARG A 63 -4.39 -16.15 4.74
C ARG A 63 -3.37 -17.00 5.48
N PHE A 64 -3.51 -18.32 5.38
CA PHE A 64 -2.52 -19.24 5.90
C PHE A 64 -1.39 -19.36 4.88
N VAL A 65 -0.22 -18.82 5.21
CA VAL A 65 0.99 -18.91 4.39
C VAL A 65 2.02 -19.65 5.21
N SER A 66 2.21 -20.93 4.90
CA SER A 66 3.09 -21.81 5.68
C SER A 66 4.41 -22.11 5.00
N ASP A 67 4.42 -22.01 3.66
CA ASP A 67 5.59 -22.24 2.83
C ASP A 67 5.62 -21.30 1.60
N TYR A 68 6.66 -21.49 0.78
CA TYR A 68 6.85 -20.73 -0.44
C TYR A 68 5.72 -20.95 -1.46
N ASP A 69 5.24 -22.18 -1.61
CA ASP A 69 4.22 -22.51 -2.61
C ASP A 69 2.88 -21.86 -2.24
N ASP A 70 2.52 -21.86 -0.95
CA ASP A 70 1.37 -21.14 -0.41
C ASP A 70 1.49 -19.63 -0.65
N PHE A 71 2.67 -19.06 -0.44
CA PHE A 71 2.90 -17.64 -0.69
C PHE A 71 2.72 -17.29 -2.17
N ILE A 72 3.31 -18.08 -3.09
CA ILE A 72 3.18 -17.87 -4.53
C ILE A 72 1.71 -17.99 -4.96
N LYS A 73 0.96 -18.98 -4.47
CA LYS A 73 -0.48 -19.07 -4.74
C LYS A 73 -1.21 -17.80 -4.32
N VAL A 74 -0.95 -17.30 -3.10
CA VAL A 74 -1.57 -16.06 -2.62
C VAL A 74 -1.20 -14.83 -3.47
N LEU A 75 0.01 -14.78 -4.01
CA LEU A 75 0.45 -13.67 -4.87
C LEU A 75 -0.24 -13.63 -6.24
N PHE A 76 -0.58 -14.79 -6.82
CA PHE A 76 -1.09 -14.89 -8.18
C PHE A 76 -2.58 -15.28 -8.28
N ASP A 77 -3.25 -15.48 -7.16
CA ASP A 77 -4.70 -15.75 -7.06
C ASP A 77 -5.54 -14.44 -7.02
N VAL A 78 -5.01 -13.35 -7.58
CA VAL A 78 -5.56 -11.98 -7.53
C VAL A 78 -6.18 -11.59 -8.86
#